data_AF-A0A9W9B0W5-F1
#
_entry.id   AF-A0A9W9B0W5-F1
#
_cell.length_a   1.000
_cell.length_b   1.000
_cell.length_c   1.000
_cell.angle_alpha   90.00
_cell.angle_beta   90.00
_cell.angle_gamma   90.00
#
_symmetry.space_group_name_H-M   'P 1'
#
loop_
_entity.id
_entity.type
_entity.pdbx_description
1 polymer ?
#
loop_
_entity_poly.entity_id
_entity_poly.type
_entity_poly.pdbx_seq_one_letter_code
_entity_poly.pdbx_strand_id
1 'polypeptide(L)'
;MLPPYFTSLYRLFLRTSSASVLHQSSAVRNIRSLWRPVFTDAARVIHKLQTNLSDLEKNSLQNRLKDWETQMDRTLSLLYASATSRGLPHQLTRNLSQLYHSEYERMSNRKYPVWNAQLPPRSHEYHIPAPDTTPKALNKEEKARQVQYLEDRAWNALGLAVSMAEGRDKLSLGRVVVKGKLRQN
;
A
#
# COMPACT_ATOMS: atom_id res chain seq x y z
N MET A 1 23.31 9.68 8.24
CA MET A 1 22.52 9.11 9.36
C MET A 1 21.17 9.80 9.44
N LEU A 2 20.13 9.13 9.94
CA LEU A 2 18.79 9.74 10.11
C LEU A 2 18.70 10.54 11.42
N PRO A 3 18.01 11.70 11.43
CA PRO A 3 17.83 12.51 12.62
C PRO A 3 17.05 11.81 13.75
N PRO A 4 17.34 12.12 15.03
CA PRO A 4 16.64 11.52 16.17
C PRO A 4 15.12 11.72 16.15
N TYR A 5 14.64 12.91 15.78
CA TYR A 5 13.20 13.22 15.71
C TYR A 5 12.46 12.28 14.76
N PHE A 6 13.03 12.00 13.58
CA PHE A 6 12.45 11.11 12.58
C PHE A 6 12.35 9.68 13.10
N THR A 7 13.41 9.18 13.75
CA THR A 7 13.38 7.84 14.35
C THR A 7 12.37 7.73 15.50
N SER A 8 12.21 8.80 16.28
CA SER A 8 11.22 8.87 17.36
C SER A 8 9.79 8.80 16.81
N LEU A 9 9.51 9.63 15.80
CA LEU A 9 8.23 9.65 15.11
C LEU A 9 7.89 8.29 14.50
N TYR A 10 8.85 7.65 13.83
CA TYR A 10 8.66 6.32 13.25
C TYR A 10 8.36 5.27 14.33
N ARG A 11 9.07 5.28 15.46
CA ARG A 11 8.78 4.37 16.58
C ARG A 11 7.40 4.60 17.18
N LEU A 12 7.00 5.87 17.35
CA LEU A 12 5.66 6.22 17.82
C LEU A 12 4.60 5.72 16.84
N PHE A 13 4.80 5.95 15.55
CA PHE A 13 3.93 5.46 14.48
C PHE A 13 3.78 3.94 14.49
N LEU A 14 4.86 3.18 14.69
CA LEU A 14 4.79 1.72 14.78
C LEU A 14 3.95 1.23 15.96
N ARG A 15 3.99 1.94 17.10
CA ARG A 15 3.20 1.62 18.30
C ARG A 15 1.73 1.98 18.12
N THR A 16 1.44 3.19 17.64
CA THR A 16 0.06 3.66 17.38
C THR A 16 -0.61 2.85 16.28
N SER A 17 0.11 2.51 15.20
CA SER A 17 -0.38 1.58 14.18
C SER A 17 -0.80 0.24 14.78
N SER A 18 -0.01 -0.29 15.73
CA SER A 18 -0.33 -1.54 16.41
C SER A 18 -1.61 -1.43 17.24
N ALA A 19 -1.72 -0.34 18.02
CA ALA A 19 -2.88 -0.07 18.85
C ALA A 19 -4.16 0.19 18.04
N SER A 20 -4.05 0.87 16.89
CA SER A 20 -5.20 1.22 16.03
C SER A 20 -6.00 0.02 15.53
N VAL A 21 -5.35 -1.14 15.42
CA VAL A 21 -5.93 -2.43 15.01
C VAL A 21 -5.97 -3.44 16.15
N LEU A 22 -5.94 -2.96 17.40
CA LEU A 22 -6.06 -3.79 18.60
C LEU A 22 -5.02 -4.93 18.65
N HIS A 23 -3.80 -4.65 18.17
CA HIS A 23 -2.68 -5.57 18.15
C HIS A 23 -2.88 -6.85 17.31
N GLN A 24 -3.85 -6.87 16.39
CA GLN A 24 -4.04 -8.01 15.50
C GLN A 24 -2.88 -8.16 14.51
N SER A 25 -2.08 -9.21 14.67
CA SER A 25 -0.76 -9.35 14.04
C SER A 25 -0.76 -9.21 12.51
N SER A 26 -1.74 -9.80 11.81
CA SER A 26 -1.90 -9.68 10.35
C SER A 26 -2.23 -8.25 9.95
N ALA A 27 -3.17 -7.61 10.65
CA ALA A 27 -3.57 -6.24 10.37
C ALA A 27 -2.45 -5.24 10.65
N VAL A 28 -1.70 -5.44 11.73
CA VAL A 28 -0.50 -4.64 12.06
C VAL A 28 0.52 -4.72 10.93
N ARG A 29 0.76 -5.92 10.39
CA ARG A 29 1.68 -6.12 9.27
C ARG A 29 1.22 -5.39 8.01
N ASN A 30 -0.06 -5.49 7.68
CA ASN A 30 -0.65 -4.87 6.49
C ASN A 30 -0.60 -3.34 6.57
N ILE A 31 -1.05 -2.78 7.70
CA ILE A 31 -0.95 -1.34 7.98
C ILE A 31 0.49 -0.86 7.90
N ARG A 32 1.42 -1.50 8.61
CA ARG A 32 2.84 -1.07 8.55
C ARG A 32 3.41 -1.11 7.13
N SER A 33 2.96 -2.07 6.30
CA SER A 33 3.37 -2.17 4.90
C SER A 33 2.84 -1.01 4.05
N LEU A 34 1.64 -0.49 4.33
CA LEU A 34 1.06 0.67 3.65
C LEU A 34 1.87 1.95 3.89
N TRP A 35 2.29 2.23 5.12
CA TRP A 35 3.00 3.49 5.42
C TRP A 35 4.52 3.40 5.30
N ARG A 36 5.10 2.20 5.21
CA ARG A 36 6.56 2.04 5.02
C ARG A 36 7.10 2.81 3.80
N PRO A 37 6.47 2.81 2.62
CA PRO A 37 6.90 3.64 1.49
C PRO A 37 6.93 5.13 1.82
N VAL A 38 5.92 5.63 2.54
CA VAL A 38 5.81 7.05 2.95
C VAL A 38 6.99 7.46 3.83
N PHE A 39 7.34 6.66 4.83
CA PHE A 39 8.53 6.90 5.66
C PHE A 39 9.84 6.74 4.89
N THR A 40 9.91 5.80 3.94
CA THR A 40 11.10 5.60 3.10
C THR A 40 11.34 6.80 2.20
N ASP A 41 10.29 7.38 1.62
CA ASP A 41 10.39 8.57 0.77
C ASP A 41 10.82 9.79 1.59
N ALA A 42 10.29 9.99 2.79
CA ALA A 42 10.73 11.06 3.70
C ALA A 42 12.20 10.90 4.11
N ALA A 43 12.63 9.67 4.43
CA ALA A 43 14.04 9.38 4.71
C ALA A 43 14.96 9.73 3.52
N ARG A 44 14.52 9.47 2.28
CA ARG A 44 15.27 9.89 1.08
C ARG A 44 15.37 11.41 0.97
N VAL A 45 14.30 12.15 1.27
CA VAL A 45 14.32 13.63 1.28
C VAL A 45 15.30 14.16 2.33
N ILE A 46 15.28 13.60 3.55
CA ILE A 46 16.21 13.96 4.62
C ILE A 46 17.66 13.73 4.20
N HIS A 47 17.95 12.59 3.55
CA HIS A 47 19.28 12.32 3.04
C HIS A 47 19.70 13.28 1.92
N LYS A 48 18.79 13.64 1.01
CA LYS A 48 19.07 14.65 -0.03
C LYS A 48 19.38 16.02 0.59
N LEU A 49 18.68 16.42 1.65
CA LEU A 49 18.95 17.66 2.38
C LEU A 49 20.34 17.71 3.04
N GLN A 50 21.00 16.56 3.24
CA GLN A 50 22.37 16.47 3.74
C GLN A 50 23.43 16.63 2.64
N THR A 51 23.03 16.62 1.36
CA THR A 51 23.93 16.83 0.22
C THR A 51 24.04 18.31 -0.15
N ASN A 52 25.10 18.70 -0.84
CA ASN A 52 25.27 20.06 -1.35
C ASN A 52 24.25 20.32 -2.47
N LEU A 53 23.19 21.04 -2.14
CA LEU A 53 22.10 21.43 -3.04
C LEU A 53 22.08 22.95 -3.21
N SER A 54 21.43 23.43 -4.27
CA SER A 54 21.11 24.85 -4.41
C SER A 54 20.16 25.30 -3.27
N ASP A 55 20.25 26.56 -2.84
CA ASP A 55 19.37 27.12 -1.81
C ASP A 55 17.89 27.00 -2.17
N LEU A 56 17.54 27.12 -3.46
CA LEU A 56 16.17 26.94 -3.93
C LEU A 56 15.67 25.50 -3.74
N GLU A 57 16.49 24.52 -4.08
CA GLU A 57 16.16 23.10 -3.93
C GLU A 57 16.07 22.71 -2.46
N LYS A 58 16.99 23.24 -1.64
CA LYS A 58 17.00 23.03 -0.19
C LYS A 58 15.72 23.57 0.46
N ASN A 59 15.31 24.80 0.12
CA ASN A 59 14.07 25.40 0.62
C ASN A 59 12.84 24.60 0.20
N SER A 60 12.79 24.14 -1.05
CA SER A 60 11.70 23.31 -1.56
C SER A 60 11.58 21.97 -0.83
N LEU A 61 12.70 21.28 -0.62
CA LEU A 61 12.73 20.01 0.12
C LEU A 61 12.41 20.19 1.62
N GLN A 62 12.82 21.29 2.23
CA GLN A 62 12.46 21.61 3.62
C GLN A 62 10.97 21.87 3.78
N ASN A 63 10.36 22.64 2.88
CA ASN A 63 8.92 22.87 2.89
C ASN A 63 8.14 21.57 2.72
N ARG A 64 8.57 20.72 1.77
CA ARG A 64 7.98 19.40 1.57
C ARG A 64 8.10 18.51 2.81
N LEU A 65 9.23 18.57 3.53
CA LEU A 65 9.42 17.81 4.76
C LEU A 65 8.48 18.30 5.87
N LYS A 66 8.33 19.62 6.02
CA LYS A 66 7.41 20.24 6.98
C LYS A 66 5.94 19.87 6.71
N ASP A 67 5.54 19.86 5.44
CA ASP A 67 4.21 19.42 5.04
C ASP A 67 3.99 17.94 5.38
N TRP A 68 5.01 17.11 5.15
CA TRP A 68 4.98 15.71 5.52
C TRP A 68 4.87 15.49 7.03
N GLU A 69 5.60 16.24 7.85
CA GLU A 69 5.50 16.19 9.32
C GLU A 69 4.08 16.52 9.78
N THR A 70 3.51 17.61 9.24
CA THR A 70 2.12 18.01 9.51
C THR A 70 1.13 16.90 9.11
N GLN A 71 1.37 16.25 7.97
CA GLN A 71 0.55 15.14 7.49
C GLN A 71 0.66 13.92 8.42
N MET A 72 1.85 13.62 8.93
CA MET A 72 2.08 12.53 9.88
C MET A 72 1.41 12.78 11.23
N ASP A 73 1.44 14.02 11.74
CA ASP A 73 0.76 14.36 12.99
C ASP A 73 -0.75 14.13 12.90
N ARG A 74 -1.39 14.58 11.81
CA ARG A 74 -2.83 14.34 11.57
C ARG A 74 -3.13 12.85 11.40
N THR A 75 -2.23 12.12 10.73
CA THR A 75 -2.36 10.67 10.57
C THR A 75 -2.24 9.95 11.91
N LEU A 76 -1.33 10.38 12.80
CA LEU A 76 -1.22 9.86 14.15
C LEU A 76 -2.47 10.15 14.98
N SER A 77 -3.07 11.34 14.84
CA SER A 77 -4.35 11.65 15.48
C SER A 77 -5.47 10.70 15.02
N LEU A 78 -5.53 10.38 13.72
CA LEU A 78 -6.47 9.40 13.18
C LEU A 78 -6.24 7.99 13.75
N LEU A 79 -4.98 7.53 13.78
CA LEU A 79 -4.63 6.22 14.34
C LEU A 79 -4.91 6.13 15.84
N TYR A 80 -4.66 7.22 16.57
CA TYR A 80 -4.99 7.34 17.98
C TYR A 80 -6.50 7.26 18.19
N ALA A 81 -7.29 8.04 17.43
CA ALA A 81 -8.74 7.98 17.46
C ALA A 81 -9.27 6.59 17.11
N SER A 82 -8.62 5.87 16.19
CA SER A 82 -8.93 4.48 15.85
C SER A 82 -8.59 3.49 16.97
N ALA A 83 -7.60 3.79 17.82
CA ALA A 83 -7.22 2.93 18.93
C ALA A 83 -8.17 3.12 20.13
N THR A 84 -8.63 4.35 20.35
CA THR A 84 -9.50 4.71 21.48
C THR A 84 -10.98 4.50 21.16
N SER A 85 -11.40 4.83 19.94
CA SER A 85 -12.79 4.70 19.50
C SER A 85 -12.96 3.47 18.60
N ARG A 86 -14.06 2.73 18.77
CA ARG A 86 -14.47 1.66 17.85
C ARG A 86 -15.37 2.17 16.72
N GLY A 87 -15.35 3.48 16.46
CA GLY A 87 -16.20 4.15 15.48
C GLY A 87 -15.63 4.12 14.07
N LEU A 88 -15.98 5.13 13.27
CA LEU A 88 -15.53 5.28 11.89
C LEU A 88 -13.99 5.20 11.72
N PRO A 89 -13.15 5.82 12.59
CA PRO A 89 -11.70 5.70 12.45
C PRO A 89 -11.20 4.25 12.52
N HIS A 90 -11.81 3.43 13.37
CA HIS A 90 -11.45 2.01 13.51
C HIS A 90 -11.93 1.17 12.31
N GLN A 91 -13.12 1.45 11.80
CA GLN A 91 -13.60 0.82 10.58
C GLN A 91 -12.69 1.17 9.39
N LEU A 92 -12.23 2.41 9.29
CA LEU A 92 -11.32 2.86 8.26
C LEU A 92 -9.97 2.11 8.32
N THR A 93 -9.32 2.05 9.49
CA THR A 93 -8.02 1.35 9.64
C THR A 93 -8.16 -0.15 9.38
N ARG A 94 -9.25 -0.77 9.81
CA ARG A 94 -9.59 -2.15 9.48
C ARG A 94 -9.76 -2.36 7.98
N ASN A 95 -10.52 -1.49 7.31
CA ASN A 95 -10.77 -1.59 5.87
C ASN A 95 -9.47 -1.39 5.08
N LEU A 96 -8.61 -0.45 5.48
CA LEU A 96 -7.28 -0.27 4.85
C LEU A 96 -6.41 -1.53 4.97
N SER A 97 -6.44 -2.19 6.13
CA SER A 97 -5.73 -3.46 6.31
C SER A 97 -6.24 -4.57 5.39
N GLN A 98 -7.56 -4.68 5.25
CA GLN A 98 -8.20 -5.65 4.36
C GLN A 98 -7.91 -5.33 2.88
N LEU A 99 -7.94 -4.06 2.52
CA LEU A 99 -7.60 -3.56 1.20
C LEU A 99 -6.15 -3.94 0.83
N TYR A 100 -5.19 -3.67 1.70
CA TYR A 100 -3.81 -4.10 1.45
C TYR A 100 -3.70 -5.62 1.27
N HIS A 101 -4.46 -6.38 2.06
CA HIS A 101 -4.46 -7.84 1.94
C HIS A 101 -5.01 -8.32 0.61
N SER A 102 -6.16 -7.80 0.16
CA SER A 102 -6.75 -8.18 -1.12
C SER A 102 -5.84 -7.81 -2.29
N GLU A 103 -5.20 -6.65 -2.24
CA GLU A 103 -4.20 -6.22 -3.22
C GLU A 103 -2.99 -7.16 -3.24
N TYR A 104 -2.52 -7.55 -2.05
CA TYR A 104 -1.43 -8.50 -1.91
C TYR A 104 -1.79 -9.86 -2.52
N GLU A 105 -2.99 -10.37 -2.24
CA GLU A 105 -3.48 -11.62 -2.80
C GLU A 105 -3.66 -11.53 -4.32
N ARG A 106 -4.25 -10.45 -4.85
CA ARG A 106 -4.42 -10.28 -6.30
C ARG A 106 -3.09 -10.32 -7.05
N MET A 107 -2.05 -9.71 -6.50
CA MET A 107 -0.72 -9.68 -7.10
C MET A 107 0.05 -11.00 -6.91
N SER A 108 -0.11 -11.67 -5.77
CA SER A 108 0.61 -12.93 -5.46
C SER A 108 -0.06 -14.18 -6.04
N ASN A 109 -1.37 -14.16 -6.29
CA ASN A 109 -2.11 -15.27 -6.88
C ASN A 109 -1.94 -15.39 -8.41
N ARG A 110 -1.23 -14.46 -9.05
CA ARG A 110 -0.84 -14.61 -10.46
C ARG A 110 0.17 -15.76 -10.58
N LYS A 111 -0.32 -16.94 -10.95
CA LYS A 111 0.49 -18.12 -11.26
C LYS A 111 1.04 -17.96 -12.67
N TYR A 112 2.30 -17.56 -12.76
CA TYR A 112 3.06 -17.67 -14.00
C TYR A 112 3.80 -19.01 -14.02
N PRO A 113 3.96 -19.65 -15.19
CA PRO A 113 4.85 -20.80 -15.30
C PRO A 113 6.26 -20.39 -14.87
N VAL A 114 6.88 -21.19 -14.00
CA VAL A 114 8.23 -20.94 -13.50
C VAL A 114 9.21 -21.40 -14.56
N TRP A 115 10.13 -20.52 -14.96
CA TRP A 115 11.19 -20.88 -15.90
C TRP A 115 12.09 -21.99 -15.33
N ASN A 116 12.33 -23.03 -16.11
CA ASN A 116 13.21 -24.14 -15.76
C ASN A 116 14.32 -24.25 -16.83
N ALA A 117 15.57 -24.02 -16.42
CA ALA A 117 16.72 -24.00 -17.33
C ALA A 117 17.03 -25.38 -17.96
N GLN A 118 16.49 -26.46 -17.42
CA GLN A 118 16.69 -27.81 -17.93
C GLN A 118 15.72 -28.18 -19.08
N LEU A 119 14.69 -27.37 -19.31
CA LEU A 119 13.68 -27.64 -20.33
C LEU A 119 13.87 -26.74 -21.56
N PRO A 120 13.55 -27.23 -22.77
CA PRO A 120 13.53 -26.41 -23.97
C PRO A 120 12.52 -25.25 -23.83
N PRO A 121 12.77 -24.07 -24.45
CA PRO A 121 11.88 -22.92 -24.36
C PRO A 121 10.43 -23.15 -24.85
N ARG A 122 10.16 -24.24 -25.56
CA ARG A 122 8.84 -24.63 -26.10
C ARG A 122 8.25 -25.85 -25.39
N SER A 123 8.67 -26.16 -24.17
CA SER A 123 8.07 -27.27 -23.42
C SER A 123 6.59 -26.98 -23.11
N HIS A 124 5.79 -28.04 -23.06
CA HIS A 124 4.36 -27.97 -22.74
C HIS A 124 4.08 -27.35 -21.36
N GLU A 125 5.04 -27.43 -20.43
CA GLU A 125 4.96 -26.86 -19.08
C GLU A 125 4.91 -25.33 -19.05
N TYR A 126 5.36 -24.67 -20.13
CA TYR A 126 5.30 -23.21 -20.27
C TYR A 126 4.05 -22.73 -21.01
N HIS A 127 3.23 -23.63 -21.55
CA HIS A 127 2.00 -23.24 -22.23
C HIS A 127 0.95 -22.77 -21.21
N ILE A 128 0.55 -21.51 -21.35
CA ILE A 128 -0.63 -20.99 -20.66
C ILE A 128 -1.84 -21.68 -21.32
N PRO A 129 -2.69 -22.39 -20.56
CA PRO A 129 -3.86 -23.06 -21.12
C PRO A 129 -4.69 -22.07 -21.93
N ALA A 130 -5.12 -22.48 -23.14
CA ALA A 130 -6.09 -21.70 -23.90
C ALA A 130 -7.39 -21.56 -23.09
N PRO A 131 -8.11 -20.43 -23.22
CA PRO A 131 -9.38 -20.24 -22.50
C PRO A 131 -10.37 -21.34 -22.88
N ASP A 132 -10.98 -21.96 -21.87
CA ASP A 132 -12.00 -23.00 -22.06
C ASP A 132 -13.19 -22.41 -22.83
N THR A 133 -13.46 -22.90 -24.04
CA THR A 133 -14.56 -22.43 -24.90
C THR A 133 -15.92 -23.02 -24.52
N THR A 134 -16.00 -23.74 -23.40
CA THR A 134 -17.29 -24.28 -22.93
C THR A 134 -18.23 -23.13 -22.53
N PRO A 135 -19.55 -23.23 -22.79
CA PRO A 135 -20.49 -22.16 -22.46
C PRO A 135 -20.53 -21.83 -20.96
N LYS A 136 -20.24 -22.81 -20.10
CA LYS A 136 -20.09 -22.61 -18.65
C LYS A 136 -18.86 -21.76 -18.30
N ALA A 137 -17.73 -22.01 -18.97
CA ALA A 137 -16.51 -21.23 -18.79
C ALA A 137 -16.69 -19.81 -19.34
N LEU A 138 -17.30 -19.64 -20.52
CA LEU A 138 -17.60 -18.33 -21.10
C LEU A 138 -18.50 -17.47 -20.20
N ASN A 139 -19.58 -18.05 -19.65
CA ASN A 139 -20.45 -17.36 -18.69
C ASN A 139 -19.70 -16.97 -17.39
N LYS A 140 -18.76 -17.82 -16.93
CA LYS A 140 -17.93 -17.52 -15.77
C LYS A 140 -16.94 -16.39 -16.06
N GLU A 141 -16.33 -16.39 -17.24
CA GLU A 141 -15.45 -15.31 -17.70
C GLU A 141 -16.20 -14.00 -17.89
N GLU A 142 -17.42 -14.02 -18.42
CA GLU A 142 -18.23 -12.82 -18.57
C GLU A 142 -18.61 -12.24 -17.19
N LYS A 143 -19.02 -13.08 -16.24
CA LYS A 143 -19.23 -12.63 -14.85
C LYS A 143 -17.95 -12.07 -14.22
N ALA A 144 -16.81 -12.72 -14.44
CA ALA A 144 -15.53 -12.24 -13.95
C ALA A 144 -15.17 -10.87 -14.57
N ARG A 145 -15.43 -10.67 -15.87
CA ARG A 145 -15.24 -9.37 -16.54
C ARG A 145 -16.15 -8.29 -15.98
N GLN A 146 -17.42 -8.60 -15.71
CA GLN A 146 -18.35 -7.64 -15.09
C GLN A 146 -17.90 -7.25 -13.68
N VAL A 147 -17.45 -8.21 -12.87
CA VAL A 147 -16.90 -7.95 -11.54
C VAL A 147 -15.64 -7.09 -11.65
N GLN A 148 -14.70 -7.42 -12.54
CA GLN A 148 -13.50 -6.60 -12.77
C GLN A 148 -13.84 -5.16 -13.17
N TYR A 149 -14.81 -4.97 -14.07
CA TYR A 149 -15.25 -3.63 -14.47
C TYR A 149 -15.81 -2.82 -13.28
N LEU A 150 -16.62 -3.45 -12.43
CA LEU A 150 -17.14 -2.81 -11.23
C LEU A 150 -16.03 -2.50 -10.21
N GLU A 151 -15.10 -3.44 -10.01
CA GLU A 151 -13.93 -3.25 -9.16
C GLU A 151 -13.09 -2.07 -9.64
N ASP A 152 -12.72 -2.00 -10.92
CA ASP A 152 -11.92 -0.92 -11.50
C ASP A 152 -12.59 0.45 -11.29
N ARG A 153 -13.91 0.53 -11.47
CA ARG A 153 -14.65 1.77 -11.22
C ARG A 153 -14.68 2.14 -9.74
N ALA A 154 -14.87 1.17 -8.85
CA ALA A 154 -14.82 1.38 -7.41
C ALA A 154 -13.42 1.84 -6.96
N TRP A 155 -12.36 1.27 -7.52
CA TRP A 155 -10.98 1.68 -7.27
C TRP A 155 -10.70 3.12 -7.71
N ASN A 156 -11.22 3.53 -8.86
CA ASN A 156 -11.10 4.92 -9.30
C ASN A 156 -11.80 5.89 -8.35
N ALA A 157 -13.04 5.59 -7.94
CA ALA A 157 -13.78 6.42 -6.98
C ALA A 157 -13.08 6.48 -5.61
N LEU A 158 -12.57 5.34 -5.14
CA LEU A 158 -11.81 5.26 -3.89
C LEU A 158 -10.50 6.06 -3.99
N GLY A 159 -9.79 5.96 -5.12
CA GLY A 159 -8.57 6.72 -5.38
C GLY A 159 -8.81 8.23 -5.34
N LEU A 160 -9.94 8.69 -5.88
CA LEU A 160 -10.34 10.10 -5.77
C LEU A 160 -10.66 10.49 -4.33
N ALA A 161 -11.39 9.66 -3.59
CA ALA A 161 -11.70 9.92 -2.18
C ALA A 161 -10.43 10.00 -1.32
N VAL A 162 -9.49 9.09 -1.53
CA VAL A 162 -8.16 9.12 -0.91
C VAL A 162 -7.44 10.41 -1.28
N SER A 163 -7.37 10.76 -2.58
CA SER A 163 -6.69 11.98 -3.04
C SER A 163 -7.30 13.25 -2.44
N MET A 164 -8.63 13.30 -2.27
CA MET A 164 -9.31 14.41 -1.60
C MET A 164 -8.95 14.48 -0.12
N ALA A 165 -8.95 13.35 0.60
CA ALA A 165 -8.58 13.30 2.01
C ALA A 165 -7.11 13.71 2.22
N GLU A 166 -6.21 13.27 1.34
CA GLU A 166 -4.79 13.66 1.42
C GLU A 166 -4.58 15.13 1.01
N GLY A 167 -5.34 15.64 0.04
CA GLY A 167 -5.23 17.01 -0.44
C GLY A 167 -5.80 18.06 0.52
N ARG A 168 -7.05 17.85 0.96
CA ARG A 168 -7.83 18.77 1.80
C ARG A 168 -7.47 18.64 3.28
N ASP A 169 -7.54 17.43 3.82
CA ASP A 169 -7.39 17.20 5.26
C ASP A 169 -5.94 16.91 5.64
N LYS A 170 -5.02 16.86 4.67
CA LYS A 170 -3.59 16.56 4.86
C LYS A 170 -3.42 15.29 5.70
N LEU A 171 -4.17 14.24 5.38
CA LEU A 171 -3.99 12.91 5.95
C LEU A 171 -3.10 12.08 5.03
N SER A 172 -2.42 11.05 5.55
CA SER A 172 -1.77 10.04 4.74
C SER A 172 -2.44 8.70 4.98
N LEU A 173 -3.00 8.09 3.94
CA LEU A 173 -3.61 6.76 4.02
C LEU A 173 -2.65 5.64 3.58
N GLY A 174 -1.38 5.98 3.39
CA GLY A 174 -0.33 5.07 2.96
C GLY A 174 -0.31 4.85 1.44
N ARG A 175 0.52 3.91 1.00
CA ARG A 175 0.70 3.54 -0.40
C ARG A 175 0.74 2.02 -0.51
N VAL A 176 -0.08 1.45 -1.40
CA VAL A 176 -0.05 0.03 -1.71
C VAL A 176 1.15 -0.24 -2.61
N VAL A 177 2.26 -0.70 -2.02
CA VAL A 177 3.43 -1.17 -2.77
C VAL A 177 3.58 -2.66 -2.51
N VAL A 178 2.88 -3.46 -3.31
CA VAL A 178 2.96 -4.91 -3.24
C VAL A 178 4.08 -5.40 -4.15
N LYS A 179 5.09 -6.04 -3.56
CA LYS A 179 6.02 -6.88 -4.31
C LYS A 179 5.43 -8.28 -4.36
N GLY A 180 4.90 -8.67 -5.52
CA GLY A 180 4.41 -10.03 -5.73
C GLY A 180 5.54 -11.03 -5.44
N LYS A 181 5.25 -12.04 -4.61
CA LYS A 181 6.08 -13.24 -4.56
C LYS A 181 5.48 -14.23 -5.53
N LEU A 182 6.25 -14.64 -6.53
CA LEU A 182 5.89 -15.79 -7.35
C LEU A 182 5.79 -16.99 -6.41
N ARG A 183 4.62 -17.61 -6.28
CA ARG A 183 4.51 -18.90 -5.59
C ARG A 183 5.23 -19.92 -6.48
N GLN A 184 6.36 -20.44 -5.99
CA GLN A 184 6.94 -21.65 -6.54
C GLN A 184 5.96 -22.78 -6.20
N ASN A 185 5.49 -23.50 -7.22
CA ASN A 185 4.77 -24.76 -7.03
C ASN A 185 5.74 -25.85 -6.59
#